data_AF-A0A7C4NUM6-F1
#
_entry.id   AF-A0A7C4NUM6-F1
#
_cell.length_a   1.000
_cell.length_b   1.000
_cell.length_c   1.000
_cell.angle_alpha   90.00
_cell.angle_beta   90.00
_cell.angle_gamma   90.00
#
_symmetry.space_group_name_H-M   'P 1'
#
loop_
_entity.id
_entity.type
_entity.pdbx_description
1 polymer ?
#
loop_
_entity_poly.entity_id
_entity_poly.type
_entity_poly.pdbx_seq_one_letter_code
_entity_poly.pdbx_strand_id
1 'polypeptide(L)'
;MLWVSTPLWLVSLILALYTYPISRRIRSNYYASTSLIGLLLSYIILWLAGNRQQYSFYSVQFVPLVYVNLIIVFYNVVLKPRNLLINIEMIRGFMERILRRTWDYYL
;
A
#
# COMPACT_ATOMS: atom_id res chain seq x y z
N MET A 1 24.50 -5.61 16.08
CA MET A 1 23.92 -6.11 14.81
C MET A 1 22.48 -5.63 14.74
N LEU A 2 22.26 -4.43 14.19
CA LEU A 2 20.93 -3.80 14.14
C LEU A 2 20.13 -4.44 13.01
N TRP A 3 19.45 -5.55 13.30
CA TRP A 3 18.37 -6.02 12.46
C TRP A 3 17.22 -5.02 12.60
N VAL A 4 17.25 -3.97 11.77
CA VAL A 4 16.08 -3.16 11.50
C VAL A 4 15.14 -4.07 10.73
N SER A 5 14.39 -4.88 11.48
CA SER A 5 13.23 -5.61 10.98
C SER A 5 12.20 -4.55 10.62
N THR A 6 12.39 -3.85 9.50
CA THR A 6 11.42 -2.90 8.99
C THR A 6 10.13 -3.68 8.91
N PRO A 7 9.18 -3.40 9.79
CA PRO A 7 8.16 -4.38 10.07
C PRO A 7 7.29 -4.42 8.80
N LEU A 8 7.22 -5.59 8.18
CA LEU A 8 6.72 -5.79 6.80
C LEU A 8 5.33 -5.19 6.54
N TRP A 9 4.54 -4.97 7.59
CA TRP A 9 3.29 -4.22 7.54
C TRP A 9 3.47 -2.75 7.06
N LEU A 10 4.56 -2.06 7.41
CA LEU A 10 4.86 -0.72 6.90
C LEU A 10 5.12 -0.72 5.40
N VAL A 11 5.89 -1.71 4.92
CA VAL A 11 6.12 -1.91 3.49
C VAL A 11 4.79 -2.18 2.79
N SER A 12 3.94 -2.98 3.43
CA SER A 12 2.60 -3.30 2.93
C SER A 12 1.68 -2.09 2.85
N LEU A 13 1.77 -1.20 3.84
CA LEU A 13 0.99 0.03 3.90
C LEU A 13 1.45 1.05 2.86
N ILE A 14 2.76 1.22 2.68
CA ILE A 14 3.31 2.09 1.64
C ILE A 14 2.88 1.60 0.25
N LEU A 15 2.98 0.29 -0.01
CA LEU A 15 2.51 -0.31 -1.26
C LEU A 15 1.00 -0.18 -1.45
N ALA A 16 0.21 -0.34 -0.40
CA ALA A 16 -1.23 -0.12 -0.44
C ALA A 16 -1.59 1.30 -0.87
N LEU A 17 -0.97 2.29 -0.22
CA LEU A 17 -1.18 3.71 -0.49
C LEU A 17 -0.73 4.09 -1.89
N TYR A 18 0.40 3.55 -2.36
CA TYR A 18 0.88 3.76 -3.72
C TYR A 18 -0.04 3.15 -4.77
N THR A 19 -0.49 1.92 -4.56
CA THR A 19 -1.29 1.17 -5.55
C THR A 19 -2.76 1.61 -5.59
N TYR A 20 -3.31 2.16 -4.51
CA TYR A 20 -4.68 2.64 -4.45
C TYR A 20 -5.10 3.62 -5.56
N PRO A 21 -4.38 4.73 -5.80
CA PRO A 21 -4.73 5.66 -6.88
C PRO A 21 -4.62 5.03 -8.27
N ILE A 22 -3.71 4.06 -8.47
CA ILE A 22 -3.55 3.33 -9.73
C ILE A 22 -4.74 2.41 -9.95
N SER A 23 -5.11 1.66 -8.92
CA SER A 23 -6.22 0.72 -8.96
C SER A 23 -7.58 1.40 -9.10
N ARG A 24 -7.72 2.67 -8.69
CA ARG A 24 -8.90 3.48 -9.03
C ARG A 24 -9.04 3.75 -10.53
N ARG A 25 -7.93 3.85 -11.27
CA ARG A 25 -7.95 4.03 -12.73
C ARG A 25 -8.14 2.70 -13.47
N ILE A 26 -7.80 1.58 -12.84
CA ILE A 26 -7.91 0.23 -13.41
C ILE A 26 -9.03 -0.51 -12.68
N ARG A 27 -10.26 -0.44 -13.22
CA ARG A 27 -11.49 -0.97 -12.59
C ARG A 27 -11.36 -2.44 -12.13
N SER A 28 -10.59 -3.26 -12.85
CA SER A 28 -10.35 -4.67 -12.51
C SER A 28 -9.53 -4.87 -11.23
N ASN A 29 -8.69 -3.90 -10.84
CA ASN A 29 -7.81 -4.00 -9.67
C ASN A 29 -8.33 -3.20 -8.47
N TYR A 30 -9.39 -2.42 -8.66
CA TYR A 30 -9.98 -1.57 -7.62
C TYR A 30 -10.37 -2.36 -6.37
N TYR A 31 -11.06 -3.50 -6.54
CA TYR A 31 -11.52 -4.33 -5.42
C TYR A 31 -10.35 -4.93 -4.64
N ALA A 32 -9.31 -5.42 -5.33
CA ALA A 32 -8.13 -6.00 -4.69
C ALA A 32 -7.32 -4.96 -3.88
N SER A 33 -7.16 -3.73 -4.38
CA SER A 33 -6.50 -2.67 -3.61
C SER A 33 -7.37 -2.14 -2.47
N THR A 34 -8.69 -2.11 -2.64
CA THR A 34 -9.61 -1.67 -1.58
C THR A 34 -9.70 -2.71 -0.47
N SER A 35 -9.71 -4.02 -0.79
CA SER A 35 -9.65 -5.09 0.20
C SER A 35 -8.35 -5.05 0.99
N LEU A 36 -7.22 -4.75 0.33
CA LEU A 36 -5.93 -4.62 1.01
C LEU A 36 -5.91 -3.45 2.01
N ILE A 37 -6.48 -2.30 1.67
CA ILE A 37 -6.64 -1.18 2.61
C ILE A 37 -7.60 -1.54 3.74
N GLY A 38 -8.73 -2.17 3.43
CA GLY A 38 -9.70 -2.62 4.42
C GLY A 38 -9.07 -3.59 5.42
N LEU A 39 -8.22 -4.51 4.94
CA LEU A 39 -7.45 -5.39 5.81
C LEU A 39 -6.47 -4.59 6.69
N LEU A 40 -5.65 -3.72 6.11
CA LEU A 40 -4.72 -2.91 6.92
C LEU A 40 -5.43 -2.05 7.97
N LEU A 41 -6.59 -1.47 7.65
CA LEU A 41 -7.41 -0.72 8.61
C LEU A 41 -7.97 -1.62 9.70
N SER A 42 -8.50 -2.79 9.36
CA SER A 42 -8.97 -3.78 10.34
C SER A 42 -7.85 -4.22 11.28
N TYR A 43 -6.62 -4.37 10.76
CA TYR A 43 -5.45 -4.65 11.59
C TYR A 43 -5.15 -3.51 12.56
N ILE A 44 -5.19 -2.26 12.11
CA ILE A 44 -4.99 -1.08 12.97
C ILE A 44 -6.09 -0.98 14.03
N ILE A 45 -7.34 -1.23 13.66
CA ILE A 45 -8.48 -1.24 14.60
C ILE A 45 -8.29 -2.34 15.65
N LEU A 46 -7.92 -3.56 15.25
CA LEU A 46 -7.63 -4.66 16.17
C LEU A 46 -6.43 -4.34 17.07
N TRP A 47 -5.42 -3.66 16.54
CA TRP A 47 -4.27 -3.22 17.31
C TRP A 47 -4.64 -2.18 18.38
N LEU A 48 -5.53 -1.24 18.05
CA LEU A 48 -6.04 -0.23 18.99
C LEU A 48 -7.03 -0.81 20.01
N ALA A 49 -7.84 -1.80 19.61
CA ALA A 49 -8.86 -2.42 20.46
C ALA A 49 -8.30 -3.54 21.37
N GLY A 50 -7.18 -4.16 20.99
CA GLY A 50 -6.62 -5.32 21.67
C GLY A 50 -5.71 -4.99 22.84
N ASN A 51 -5.93 -5.66 23.98
CA ASN A 51 -4.94 -5.71 25.06
C ASN A 51 -3.70 -6.51 24.57
N ARG A 52 -2.47 -6.10 24.94
CA ARG A 52 -1.20 -6.54 24.32
C ARG A 52 -1.00 -8.05 24.15
N GLN A 53 -1.72 -8.89 24.91
CA GLN A 53 -1.62 -10.34 24.86
C GLN A 53 -2.41 -11.00 23.72
N GLN A 54 -3.46 -10.37 23.20
CA GLN A 54 -4.26 -10.93 22.09
C GLN A 54 -3.70 -10.61 20.71
N TYR A 55 -2.78 -9.64 20.64
CA TYR A 55 -2.14 -9.21 19.40
C TYR A 55 -1.41 -10.34 18.66
N SER A 56 -0.74 -11.23 19.39
CA SER A 56 -0.01 -12.36 18.81
C SER A 56 -0.94 -13.37 18.14
N PHE A 57 -2.16 -13.55 18.64
CA PHE A 57 -3.13 -14.48 18.07
C PHE A 57 -3.73 -13.94 16.77
N TYR A 58 -4.19 -12.68 16.77
CA TYR A 58 -4.76 -12.06 15.58
C TYR A 58 -3.73 -11.80 14.50
N SER A 59 -2.50 -11.42 14.86
CA SER A 59 -1.43 -11.17 13.88
C SER A 59 -1.07 -12.41 13.07
N VAL A 60 -1.03 -13.60 13.67
CA VAL A 60 -0.72 -14.85 12.94
C VAL A 60 -1.75 -15.17 11.84
N GLN A 61 -3.03 -14.85 12.07
CA GLN A 61 -4.10 -15.06 11.08
C GLN A 61 -4.15 -13.94 10.04
N PHE A 62 -3.82 -12.72 10.47
CA PHE A 62 -3.94 -11.52 9.64
C PHE A 62 -2.77 -11.37 8.65
N VAL A 63 -1.57 -11.75 9.08
CA VAL A 63 -0.33 -11.59 8.32
C VAL A 63 -0.35 -12.33 6.97
N PRO A 64 -0.80 -13.60 6.87
CA PRO A 64 -0.92 -14.29 5.58
C PRO A 64 -1.88 -13.58 4.62
N LEU A 65 -3.01 -13.07 5.12
CA LEU A 65 -4.01 -12.38 4.29
C LEU A 65 -3.47 -11.06 3.71
N VAL A 66 -2.69 -10.33 4.50
CA VAL A 66 -2.01 -9.11 4.05
C VAL A 66 -0.98 -9.46 2.97
N TYR A 67 -0.15 -10.49 3.18
CA TYR A 67 0.86 -10.86 2.19
C TYR A 67 0.29 -11.39 0.89
N VAL A 68 -0.74 -12.24 0.95
CA VAL A 68 -1.40 -12.76 -0.26
C VAL A 68 -2.04 -11.62 -1.05
N ASN A 69 -2.78 -10.72 -0.39
CA ASN A 69 -3.34 -9.55 -1.07
C ASN A 69 -2.25 -8.66 -1.66
N LEU A 70 -1.14 -8.49 -0.94
CA LEU A 70 -0.02 -7.66 -1.40
C LEU A 70 0.65 -8.24 -2.64
N ILE A 71 0.89 -9.55 -2.67
CA ILE A 71 1.44 -10.23 -3.85
C ILE A 71 0.48 -10.07 -5.04
N ILE A 72 -0.82 -10.26 -4.83
CA ILE A 72 -1.85 -10.11 -5.86
C ILE A 72 -1.86 -8.67 -6.41
N VAL A 73 -1.85 -7.67 -5.53
CA VAL A 73 -1.87 -6.25 -5.92
C VAL A 73 -0.57 -5.87 -6.61
N PHE A 74 0.58 -6.29 -6.09
CA PHE A 74 1.88 -6.03 -6.70
C PHE A 74 1.97 -6.65 -8.10
N TYR A 75 1.56 -7.91 -8.26
CA TYR A 75 1.55 -8.58 -9.55
C TYR A 75 0.61 -7.90 -10.55
N ASN A 76 -0.61 -7.58 -10.12
CA ASN A 76 -1.62 -7.03 -11.01
C ASN A 76 -1.43 -5.55 -11.34
N VAL A 77 -0.82 -4.76 -10.46
CA VAL A 77 -0.69 -3.30 -10.62
C VAL A 77 0.71 -2.90 -11.07
N VAL A 78 1.75 -3.53 -10.53
CA VAL A 78 3.15 -3.15 -10.77
C VAL A 78 3.77 -3.97 -11.89
N LEU A 79 3.64 -5.30 -11.85
CA LEU A 79 4.34 -6.18 -12.80
C LEU A 79 3.65 -6.32 -14.15
N LYS A 80 2.35 -6.03 -14.28
CA LYS A 80 1.65 -6.14 -15.57
C LYS A 80 2.14 -5.06 -16.55
N PRO A 81 2.70 -5.42 -17.73
CA PRO A 81 3.25 -4.46 -18.70
C PRO A 81 2.22 -3.44 -19.18
N ARG A 82 0.95 -3.87 -19.33
CA ARG A 82 -0.17 -3.01 -19.73
C ARG A 82 -0.42 -1.85 -18.75
N ASN A 83 -0.04 -2.03 -17.48
CA ASN A 83 -0.26 -1.04 -16.42
C ASN A 83 0.99 -0.17 -16.18
N LEU A 84 2.09 -0.47 -16.88
CA LEU A 84 3.38 0.19 -16.70
C LEU A 84 3.33 1.64 -17.20
N LEU A 85 2.66 1.90 -18.33
CA LEU A 85 2.39 3.26 -18.84
C LEU A 85 1.58 4.10 -17.83
N ILE A 86 0.51 3.54 -17.27
CA ILE A 86 -0.33 4.21 -16.27
C ILE A 86 0.49 4.54 -15.01
N ASN A 87 1.37 3.61 -14.58
CA ASN A 87 2.29 3.85 -13.47
C ASN A 87 3.24 5.02 -13.77
N ILE A 88 3.90 5.02 -14.94
CA ILE A 88 4.85 6.06 -15.34
C ILE A 88 4.18 7.43 -15.40
N GLU A 89 3.01 7.53 -16.04
CA GLU A 89 2.26 8.80 -16.13
C GLU A 89 1.87 9.33 -14.75
N MET A 90 1.48 8.44 -13.83
CA MET A 90 1.06 8.84 -12.50
C MET A 90 2.25 9.32 -11.65
N ILE A 91 3.39 8.64 -11.72
CA ILE A 91 4.65 9.09 -11.09
C ILE A 91 5.07 10.43 -11.68
N ARG A 92 5.05 10.59 -13.01
CA ARG A 92 5.42 11.84 -13.69
C ARG A 92 4.54 13.00 -13.24
N GLY A 93 3.21 12.81 -13.26
CA GLY A 93 2.27 13.84 -12.81
C GLY A 93 2.33 14.13 -11.32
N PHE A 94 2.82 13.20 -10.49
CA PHE A 94 3.11 13.48 -9.09
C PHE A 94 4.38 14.32 -8.93
N MET A 95 5.47 13.97 -9.62
CA MET A 95 6.73 14.71 -9.61
C MET A 95 6.56 16.14 -10.12
N GLU A 96 5.82 16.33 -11.22
CA GLU A 96 5.52 17.67 -11.76
C GLU A 96 4.75 18.55 -10.76
N ARG A 97 3.88 17.96 -9.93
CA ARG A 97 3.14 18.71 -8.89
C ARG A 97 4.02 19.08 -7.71
N ILE A 98 4.93 18.18 -7.30
CA ILE A 98 5.93 18.48 -6.26
C ILE A 98 6.85 19.60 -6.73
N LEU A 99 7.41 19.45 -7.94
CA LEU A 99 8.33 20.43 -8.52
C LEU A 99 7.69 21.82 -8.64
N ARG A 100 6.45 21.91 -9.12
CA ARG A 100 5.69 23.18 -9.15
C ARG A 100 5.55 23.78 -7.77
N ARG A 101 5.08 22.99 -6.78
CA ARG A 101 4.96 23.48 -5.40
C ARG A 101 6.27 23.99 -4.86
N THR A 102 7.37 23.26 -5.04
CA THR A 102 8.67 23.69 -4.56
C THR A 102 9.13 24.97 -5.25
N TRP A 103 8.86 25.12 -6.55
CA TRP A 103 9.20 26.33 -7.30
C TRP A 103 8.43 27.56 -6.80
N ASP A 104 7.15 27.39 -6.45
CA ASP A 104 6.31 28.45 -5.87
C ASP A 104 6.78 28.92 -4.48
N TYR A 105 7.63 28.16 -3.78
CA TYR A 105 8.20 28.56 -2.47
C TYR A 105 9.48 29.40 -2.59
N TYR A 106 10.13 29.45 -3.76
CA TYR A 106 11.39 30.17 -3.96
C TYR A 106 11.23 31.51 -4.71
N LEU A 107 10.01 31.87 -5.10
CA LEU A 107 9.62 33.13 -5.74
C LEU A 107 8.77 33.97 -4.79
#